data_AF-A0A4D9E8B9-F1
#
_entry.id   AF-A0A4D9E8B9-F1
#
_cell.length_a   1.000
_cell.length_b   1.000
_cell.length_c   1.000
_cell.angle_alpha   90.00
_cell.angle_beta   90.00
_cell.angle_gamma   90.00
#
_symmetry.space_group_name_H-M   'P 1'
#
loop_
_entity.id
_entity.type
_entity.pdbx_description
1 polymer ?
#
loop_
_entity_poly.entity_id
_entity_poly.type
_entity_poly.pdbx_seq_one_letter_code
_entity_poly.pdbx_strand_id
1 'polypeptide(L)'
;MSALNWKPFVYGGLASLVAEFGTFPVDLTKTRLQVQGQSIDARFREIKYRGMFHALFRIYKEEGILALYSGIAPALLRQASYGTIKIGIYQSLKRLFVDRLEGLGLPVAWSPLESTAMRRC
;
A
#
# COMPACT_ATOMS: atom_id res chain seq x y z
N MET A 1 12.79 -19.40 -25.18
CA MET A 1 12.19 -19.34 -23.83
C MET A 1 13.04 -18.40 -22.99
N SER A 2 12.71 -17.11 -23.02
CA SER A 2 13.49 -16.04 -22.40
C SER A 2 13.55 -16.25 -20.89
N ALA A 3 14.74 -16.33 -20.32
CA ALA A 3 14.95 -16.48 -18.89
C ALA A 3 14.19 -15.38 -18.13
N LEU A 4 13.16 -15.76 -17.40
CA LEU A 4 12.42 -14.87 -16.52
C LEU A 4 13.38 -14.44 -15.41
N ASN A 5 13.87 -13.19 -15.48
CA ASN A 5 14.71 -12.61 -14.44
C ASN A 5 13.84 -12.39 -13.20
N TRP A 6 13.78 -13.39 -12.32
CA TRP A 6 13.01 -13.39 -11.07
C TRP A 6 13.63 -12.49 -9.99
N LYS A 7 14.90 -12.13 -10.15
CA LYS A 7 15.68 -11.28 -9.25
C LYS A 7 14.97 -9.96 -8.88
N PRO A 8 14.50 -9.11 -9.83
CA PRO A 8 13.78 -7.89 -9.50
C PRO A 8 12.49 -8.14 -8.70
N PHE A 9 11.76 -9.23 -9.00
CA PHE A 9 10.55 -9.57 -8.25
C PHE A 9 10.85 -9.94 -6.79
N VAL A 10 11.94 -10.67 -6.54
CA VAL A 10 12.34 -11.05 -5.17
C VAL A 10 12.89 -9.86 -4.40
N TYR A 11 13.76 -9.05 -4.98
CA TYR A 11 14.29 -7.86 -4.30
C TYR A 11 13.22 -6.79 -4.08
N GLY A 12 12.34 -6.57 -5.06
CA GLY A 12 11.19 -5.67 -4.94
C GLY A 12 10.21 -6.15 -3.87
N GLY A 13 9.86 -7.44 -3.90
CA GLY A 13 8.97 -8.04 -2.90
C GLY A 13 9.53 -7.96 -1.47
N LEU A 14 10.81 -8.29 -1.28
CA LEU A 14 11.47 -8.20 0.03
C LEU A 14 11.55 -6.74 0.52
N ALA A 15 11.90 -5.79 -0.35
CA ALA A 15 11.93 -4.38 -0.01
C ALA A 15 10.54 -3.87 0.41
N SER A 16 9.48 -4.28 -0.30
CA SER A 16 8.10 -3.94 0.05
C SER A 16 7.70 -4.53 1.41
N LEU A 17 8.03 -5.79 1.70
CA LEU A 17 7.75 -6.39 3.00
C LEU A 17 8.42 -5.62 4.14
N VAL A 18 9.72 -5.33 4.02
CA VAL A 18 10.47 -4.59 5.05
C VAL A 18 9.88 -3.18 5.26
N ALA A 19 9.51 -2.49 4.18
CA ALA A 19 8.87 -1.18 4.26
C ALA A 19 7.49 -1.25 4.95
N GLU A 20 6.71 -2.29 4.64
CA GLU A 20 5.41 -2.54 5.28
C GLU A 20 5.59 -2.80 6.78
N PHE A 21 6.54 -3.62 7.19
CA PHE A 21 6.86 -3.88 8.61
C PHE A 21 7.17 -2.59 9.38
N GLY A 22 7.93 -1.67 8.79
CA GLY A 22 8.27 -0.38 9.42
C GLY A 22 7.10 0.60 9.48
N THR A 23 6.19 0.55 8.51
CA THR A 23 5.05 1.48 8.38
C THR A 23 3.81 0.98 9.12
N PHE A 24 3.68 -0.33 9.29
CA PHE A 24 2.59 -1.00 9.99
C PHE A 24 2.26 -0.42 11.39
N PRO A 25 3.23 -0.14 12.29
CA PRO A 25 2.92 0.45 13.59
C PRO A 25 2.30 1.87 13.50
N VAL A 26 2.70 2.64 12.49
CA VAL A 26 2.16 3.99 12.24
C VAL A 26 0.74 3.90 11.68
N ASP A 27 0.52 3.00 10.72
CA ASP A 27 -0.80 2.76 10.12
C ASP A 27 -1.81 2.21 11.14
N LEU A 28 -1.39 1.30 12.03
CA LEU A 28 -2.23 0.84 13.13
C LEU A 28 -2.57 1.97 14.11
N THR A 29 -1.58 2.78 14.49
CA THR A 29 -1.83 3.91 15.39
C THR A 29 -2.84 4.89 14.78
N LYS A 30 -2.71 5.18 13.48
CA LYS A 30 -3.61 6.07 12.75
C LYS A 30 -5.03 5.51 12.66
N THR A 31 -5.18 4.24 12.30
CA THR A 31 -6.50 3.59 12.21
C THR A 31 -7.19 3.51 13.57
N ARG A 32 -6.46 3.19 14.65
CA ARG A 32 -7.01 3.22 16.03
C ARG A 32 -7.48 4.62 16.44
N LEU A 33 -6.71 5.66 16.14
CA LEU A 33 -7.11 7.05 16.40
C LEU A 33 -8.36 7.45 15.60
N GLN A 34 -8.46 7.02 14.34
CA GLN A 34 -9.64 7.28 13.51
C GLN A 34 -10.88 6.55 14.04
N VAL A 35 -10.75 5.26 14.42
CA VAL A 35 -11.85 4.48 15.01
C VAL A 35 -12.33 5.11 16.32
N GLN A 36 -11.42 5.63 17.15
CA GLN A 36 -11.79 6.37 18.35
C GLN A 36 -12.49 7.70 18.05
N GLY A 37 -12.08 8.40 16.99
CA GLY A 37 -12.77 9.60 16.51
C GLY A 37 -14.18 9.31 15.97
N GLN A 38 -14.44 8.08 15.53
CA GLN A 38 -15.75 7.64 15.02
C GLN A 38 -16.63 6.93 16.06
N SER A 39 -16.12 6.59 17.25
CA SER A 39 -16.90 5.92 18.29
C SER A 39 -17.99 6.86 18.82
N ILE A 40 -19.25 6.45 18.65
CA ILE A 40 -20.48 7.24 18.80
C ILE A 40 -20.79 7.58 20.28
N ASP A 41 -20.16 6.91 21.24
CA ASP A 41 -20.42 7.11 22.66
C ASP A 41 -19.57 8.26 23.23
N ALA A 42 -20.07 9.48 23.04
CA ALA A 42 -19.46 10.71 23.57
C ALA A 42 -19.51 10.80 25.12
N ARG A 43 -20.22 9.88 25.81
CA ARG A 43 -20.50 9.95 27.26
C ARG A 43 -19.40 9.30 28.11
N PHE A 44 -18.69 8.32 27.57
CA PHE A 44 -17.52 7.67 28.18
C PHE A 44 -16.21 8.04 27.47
N ARG A 45 -16.05 9.33 27.13
CA ARG A 45 -14.88 9.82 26.41
C ARG A 45 -13.70 10.01 27.38
N GLU A 46 -13.12 8.92 27.86
CA GLU A 46 -11.73 8.98 28.29
C GLU A 46 -10.90 9.31 27.04
N ILE A 47 -10.32 10.52 26.99
CA ILE A 47 -9.39 10.93 25.96
C ILE A 47 -8.12 10.08 26.13
N LYS A 48 -8.17 8.83 25.65
CA LYS A 48 -7.13 7.82 25.91
C LYS A 48 -5.83 8.19 25.18
N TYR A 49 -5.91 9.03 24.15
CA TYR A 49 -4.79 9.45 23.32
C TYR A 49 -4.82 10.95 22.95
N ARG A 50 -3.81 11.70 23.41
CA ARG A 50 -3.65 13.15 23.14
C ARG A 50 -2.89 13.44 21.84
N GLY A 51 -2.35 12.41 21.17
CA GLY A 51 -1.59 12.52 19.91
C GLY A 51 -1.05 11.16 19.42
N MET A 52 -0.55 11.12 18.18
CA MET A 52 -0.03 9.89 17.54
C MET A 52 1.10 9.22 18.34
N PHE A 53 2.09 9.98 18.80
CA PHE A 53 3.20 9.43 19.58
C PHE A 53 2.76 8.91 20.96
N HIS A 54 1.82 9.59 21.61
CA HIS A 54 1.26 9.13 22.89
C HIS A 54 0.43 7.84 22.70
N ALA A 55 -0.25 7.70 21.56
CA ALA A 55 -0.94 6.48 21.20
C ALA A 55 -0.01 5.31 20.94
N LEU A 56 1.01 5.52 20.13
CA LEU A 56 2.01 4.50 19.84
C LEU A 56 2.68 3.99 21.13
N PHE A 57 3.13 4.90 22.00
CA PHE A 57 3.80 4.54 23.25
C PHE A 57 2.86 3.81 24.23
N ARG A 58 1.60 4.23 24.32
CA ARG A 58 0.62 3.62 25.22
C ARG A 58 0.17 2.25 24.72
N ILE A 59 -0.01 2.05 23.41
CA ILE A 59 -0.30 0.73 22.83
C ILE A 59 0.89 -0.21 23.05
N TYR A 60 2.12 0.27 22.82
CA TYR A 60 3.33 -0.51 23.09
C TYR A 60 3.42 -0.97 24.55
N LYS A 61 3.04 -0.10 25.50
CA LYS A 61 3.11 -0.38 26.95
C LYS A 61 1.93 -1.21 27.48
N GLU A 62 0.71 -1.02 26.97
CA GLU A 62 -0.50 -1.71 27.44
C GLU A 62 -0.73 -3.06 26.75
N GLU A 63 -0.51 -3.16 25.43
CA GLU A 63 -0.82 -4.36 24.63
C GLU A 63 0.43 -5.11 24.13
N GLY A 64 1.60 -4.45 24.12
CA GLY A 64 2.87 -5.03 23.70
C GLY A 64 3.11 -5.02 22.18
N ILE A 65 4.31 -5.42 21.77
CA ILE A 65 4.76 -5.40 20.36
C ILE A 65 3.94 -6.36 19.49
N LEU A 66 3.49 -7.49 20.04
CA LEU A 66 2.71 -8.47 19.29
C LEU A 66 1.32 -7.94 18.90
N ALA A 67 0.70 -7.12 19.74
CA ALA A 67 -0.55 -6.46 19.40
C ALA A 67 -0.38 -5.46 18.24
N LEU A 68 0.80 -4.82 18.14
CA LEU A 68 1.17 -3.99 16.99
C LEU A 68 1.38 -4.77 15.69
N TYR A 69 1.51 -6.09 15.70
CA TYR A 69 1.63 -6.92 14.50
C TYR A 69 0.39 -7.80 14.22
N SER A 70 -0.61 -7.79 15.12
CA SER A 70 -1.85 -8.60 15.09
C SER A 70 -2.88 -8.16 14.03
N GLY A 71 -2.41 -7.83 12.84
CA GLY A 71 -3.23 -7.37 11.71
C GLY A 71 -2.46 -7.22 10.40
N ILE A 72 -1.21 -7.69 10.36
CA ILE A 72 -0.36 -7.52 9.17
C ILE A 72 -0.88 -8.34 7.99
N ALA A 73 -1.50 -9.50 8.25
CA ALA A 73 -2.09 -10.35 7.22
C ALA A 73 -3.22 -9.66 6.43
N PRO A 74 -4.27 -9.07 7.06
CA PRO A 74 -5.28 -8.32 6.31
C PRO A 74 -4.73 -7.07 5.65
N ALA A 75 -3.71 -6.40 6.23
CA ALA A 75 -3.07 -5.24 5.60
C ALA A 75 -2.30 -5.62 4.33
N LEU A 76 -1.51 -6.69 4.37
CA LEU A 76 -0.80 -7.23 3.22
C LEU A 76 -1.78 -7.72 2.14
N LEU A 77 -2.86 -8.40 2.53
CA LEU A 77 -3.89 -8.85 1.59
C LEU A 77 -4.54 -7.66 0.88
N ARG A 78 -4.83 -6.59 1.63
CA ARG A 78 -5.35 -5.33 1.09
C ARG A 78 -4.35 -4.74 0.08
N GLN A 79 -3.08 -4.57 0.47
CA GLN A 79 -2.01 -4.03 -0.37
C GLN A 79 -1.85 -4.82 -1.67
N ALA A 80 -1.81 -6.15 -1.58
CA ALA A 80 -1.70 -7.06 -2.72
C ALA A 80 -2.90 -6.98 -3.65
N SER A 81 -4.12 -6.93 -3.09
CA SER A 81 -5.36 -6.84 -3.86
C SER A 81 -5.44 -5.50 -4.61
N TYR A 82 -5.21 -4.38 -3.92
CA TYR A 82 -5.21 -3.05 -4.54
C TYR A 82 -4.11 -2.91 -5.60
N GLY A 83 -2.91 -3.43 -5.33
CA GLY A 83 -1.80 -3.40 -6.28
C GLY A 83 -2.11 -4.18 -7.56
N THR A 84 -2.64 -5.40 -7.41
CA THR A 84 -3.01 -6.26 -8.54
C THR A 84 -4.11 -5.64 -9.39
N ILE A 85 -5.18 -5.15 -8.74
CA ILE A 85 -6.29 -4.50 -9.43
C ILE A 85 -5.81 -3.25 -10.16
N LYS A 86 -5.00 -2.41 -9.53
CA LYS A 86 -4.46 -1.18 -10.15
C LYS A 86 -3.64 -1.49 -11.40
N ILE A 87 -2.71 -2.45 -11.31
CA ILE A 87 -1.87 -2.83 -12.45
C ILE A 87 -2.72 -3.48 -13.54
N GLY A 88 -3.65 -4.38 -13.18
CA GLY A 88 -4.51 -5.06 -14.13
C GLY A 88 -5.42 -4.10 -14.90
N ILE A 89 -6.09 -3.18 -14.19
CA ILE A 89 -6.93 -2.15 -14.79
C ILE A 89 -6.09 -1.23 -15.66
N TYR A 90 -4.95 -0.75 -15.14
CA TYR A 90 -4.07 0.15 -15.87
C TYR A 90 -3.57 -0.47 -17.18
N GLN A 91 -3.10 -1.71 -17.15
CA GLN A 91 -2.65 -2.43 -18.35
C GLN A 91 -3.81 -2.68 -19.33
N SER A 92 -5.01 -2.98 -18.84
CA SER A 92 -6.18 -3.23 -19.69
C SER A 92 -6.63 -1.95 -20.40
N LEU A 93 -6.77 -0.84 -19.67
CA LEU A 93 -7.10 0.46 -20.25
C LEU A 93 -6.02 0.94 -21.20
N LYS A 94 -4.74 0.80 -20.82
CA LYS A 94 -3.62 1.20 -21.66
C LYS A 94 -3.63 0.45 -22.98
N ARG A 95 -3.80 -0.87 -22.99
CA ARG A 95 -3.92 -1.65 -24.24
C ARG A 95 -5.07 -1.14 -25.10
N LEU A 96 -6.27 -1.01 -24.50
CA LEU A 96 -7.47 -0.62 -25.25
C LEU A 96 -7.38 0.80 -25.84
N PHE A 97 -6.83 1.76 -25.09
CA PHE A 97 -6.69 3.14 -25.55
C PHE A 97 -5.50 3.35 -26.49
N VAL A 98 -4.35 2.72 -26.21
CA VAL A 98 -3.15 2.86 -27.06
C VAL A 98 -3.37 2.18 -28.41
N ASP A 99 -3.92 0.96 -28.44
CA ASP A 99 -4.20 0.25 -29.70
C ASP A 99 -5.20 1.03 -30.58
N ARG A 100 -6.18 1.71 -29.95
CA ARG A 100 -7.14 2.55 -30.67
C ARG A 100 -6.54 3.87 -31.16
N LEU A 101 -5.63 4.49 -30.40
CA LEU A 101 -4.93 5.70 -30.82
C LEU A 101 -3.93 5.43 -31.95
N GLU A 102 -3.24 4.29 -31.91
CA GLU A 102 -2.35 3.84 -33.00
C GLU A 102 -3.15 3.58 -34.29
N GLY A 103 -4.35 2.98 -34.19
CA GLY A 103 -5.26 2.80 -35.33
C GLY A 103 -5.80 4.11 -35.94
N LEU A 104 -5.76 5.22 -35.19
CA LEU A 104 -6.14 6.56 -35.67
C LEU A 104 -4.94 7.38 -36.17
N GLY A 105 -3.72 6.82 -36.16
CA GLY A 105 -2.51 7.48 -36.65
C GLY A 105 -2.02 8.66 -35.80
N LEU A 106 -2.51 8.79 -34.56
CA LEU A 106 -2.09 9.88 -33.66
C LEU A 106 -0.84 9.46 -32.87
N PRO A 107 0.24 10.27 -32.86
CA PRO A 107 1.46 9.94 -32.13
C PRO A 107 1.20 9.95 -30.62
N VAL A 108 1.31 8.79 -29.99
CA VAL A 108 1.20 8.64 -28.53
C VAL A 108 2.51 9.12 -27.88
N ALA A 109 2.62 10.44 -27.68
CA ALA A 109 3.86 11.12 -27.24
C ALA A 109 4.40 10.69 -25.86
N TRP A 110 3.67 9.88 -25.08
CA TRP A 110 4.01 9.50 -23.71
C TRP A 110 4.68 8.10 -23.59
N SER A 111 4.83 7.36 -24.71
CA SER A 111 5.35 5.99 -24.71
C SER A 111 6.83 5.81 -24.30
N PRO A 112 7.77 6.76 -24.54
CA PRO A 112 9.19 6.54 -24.21
C PRO A 112 9.54 6.69 -22.72
N LEU A 113 8.78 7.48 -21.95
CA LEU A 113 9.08 7.72 -20.53
C LEU A 113 8.68 6.55 -19.63
N GLU A 114 7.53 5.92 -19.88
CA GLU A 114 7.09 4.75 -19.10
C GLU A 114 7.92 3.49 -19.36
N SER A 115 8.40 3.33 -20.60
CA SER A 115 9.23 2.21 -21.04
C SER A 115 10.61 2.19 -20.37
N THR A 116 11.06 3.35 -19.88
CA THR A 116 12.34 3.54 -19.18
C THR A 116 12.16 3.49 -17.66
N ALA A 117 11.00 3.93 -17.16
CA ALA A 117 10.65 3.83 -15.74
C ALA A 117 10.33 2.37 -15.33
N MET A 118 9.60 1.62 -16.15
CA MET A 118 9.20 0.23 -15.83
C MET A 118 10.31 -0.81 -16.06
N ARG A 119 11.39 -0.43 -16.75
CA ARG A 119 12.63 -1.23 -16.86
C ARG A 119 13.60 -1.02 -15.69
N ARG A 120 13.32 -0.07 -14.80
CA ARG A 120 14.15 0.27 -13.63
C ARG A 120 13.51 -0.07 -12.28
N CYS A 121 12.32 -0.66 -12.28
CA CYS A 121 11.73 -1.37 -11.14
C CYS A 121 11.90 -2.88 -11.36
#